data_AF-A0A7J4TKG1-F1
#
_entry.id   AF-A0A7J4TKG1-F1
#
_cell.length_a   1.000
_cell.length_b   1.000
_cell.length_c   1.000
_cell.angle_alpha   90.00
_cell.angle_beta   90.00
_cell.angle_gamma   90.00
#
_symmetry.space_group_name_H-M   'P 1'
#
loop_
_entity.id
_entity.type
_entity.pdbx_description
1 polymer ?
#
loop_
_entity_poly.entity_id
_entity_poly.type
_entity_poly.pdbx_seq_one_letter_code
_entity_poly.pdbx_strand_id
1 'polypeptide(L)' 'MNLWKDIKSGPSAPDVVYAVIEIPKGSRNKYEYDKDMEAFALDRVLYSPFHYPGEYGLIPQT' A
#
# COMPACT_ATOMS: atom_id res chain seq x y z
N MET A 1 3.17 14.64 -5.12
CA MET A 1 2.84 13.58 -6.11
C MET A 1 1.93 12.63 -5.38
N ASN A 2 0.67 12.57 -5.79
CA ASN A 2 -0.33 11.73 -5.16
C ASN A 2 -0.16 10.29 -5.65
N LEU A 3 0.22 9.38 -4.75
CA LEU A 3 0.57 7.99 -5.10
C LEU A 3 -0.62 7.16 -5.60
N TRP A 4 -1.85 7.63 -5.39
CA TRP A 4 -3.06 6.95 -5.87
C TRP A 4 -3.59 7.53 -7.18
N LYS A 5 -3.54 8.87 -7.36
CA LYS A 5 -4.11 9.57 -8.53
C LYS A 5 -3.11 9.71 -9.68
N ASP A 6 -1.86 10.04 -9.38
CA ASP A 6 -0.90 10.50 -10.40
C ASP A 6 -0.14 9.34 -11.07
N ILE A 7 -0.15 8.16 -10.46
CA ILE A 7 0.54 6.96 -10.97
C ILE A 7 -0.47 6.12 -11.75
N LYS A 8 -0.11 5.71 -12.97
CA LYS A 8 -0.92 4.76 -13.76
C LYS A 8 -1.00 3.40 -13.05
N SER A 9 -2.05 2.62 -13.27
CA SER A 9 -2.18 1.29 -12.64
C SER A 9 -1.09 0.29 -13.04
N GLY A 10 -0.35 0.51 -14.13
CA GLY A 10 0.73 -0.35 -14.58
C GLY A 10 1.14 -0.11 -16.03
N PRO A 11 2.21 -0.75 -16.50
CA PRO A 11 2.62 -0.69 -17.91
C PRO A 11 1.70 -1.49 -18.83
N SER A 12 1.00 -2.52 -18.32
CA SER A 12 0.13 -3.40 -19.11
C SER A 12 -0.97 -4.03 -18.23
N ALA A 13 -1.78 -3.20 -17.58
CA ALA A 13 -2.89 -3.69 -16.76
C ALA A 13 -3.95 -4.39 -17.64
N PRO A 14 -4.51 -5.55 -17.23
CA PRO A 14 -4.40 -6.16 -15.88
C PRO A 14 -3.22 -7.11 -15.69
N ASP A 15 -2.48 -7.47 -16.74
CA ASP A 15 -1.44 -8.51 -16.68
C ASP A 15 -0.20 -8.06 -15.88
N VAL A 16 0.19 -6.78 -16.00
CA VAL A 16 1.31 -6.18 -15.27
C VAL A 16 0.89 -4.84 -14.67
N VAL A 17 0.90 -4.79 -13.34
CA VAL A 17 0.47 -3.64 -12.54
C VAL A 17 1.60 -3.05 -11.70
N TYR A 18 1.50 -1.78 -11.36
CA TYR A 18 2.28 -1.18 -10.28
C TYR A 18 1.56 -1.41 -8.95
N ALA A 19 2.35 -1.71 -7.92
CA ALA A 19 1.88 -1.81 -6.54
C ALA A 19 2.61 -0.75 -5.71
N VAL A 20 1.84 0.11 -5.04
CA VAL A 20 2.35 1.04 -4.04
C VAL A 20 2.34 0.30 -2.72
N ILE A 21 3.52 -0.05 -2.20
CA ILE A 21 3.65 -0.85 -0.99
C ILE A 21 3.41 0.03 0.24
N GLU A 22 2.43 -0.36 1.03
CA GLU A 22 2.07 0.28 2.31
C GLU A 22 2.74 -0.44 3.48
N ILE A 23 2.79 -1.76 3.44
CA ILE A 23 3.25 -2.61 4.54
C ILE A 23 4.32 -3.57 4.02
N PRO A 24 5.59 -3.36 4.43
CA PRO A 24 6.65 -4.28 4.08
C PRO A 24 6.46 -5.67 4.68
N LYS A 25 6.96 -6.70 3.99
CA LYS A 25 6.97 -8.07 4.52
C LYS A 25 7.61 -8.11 5.90
N GLY A 26 6.97 -8.81 6.83
CA GLY A 26 7.43 -8.94 8.22
C GLY A 26 7.01 -7.81 9.14
N SER A 27 6.37 -6.75 8.62
CA SER A 27 5.83 -5.68 9.46
C SER A 27 4.61 -6.16 10.25
N ARG A 28 4.55 -5.74 11.52
CA ARG A 28 3.37 -5.80 12.39
C ARG A 28 2.58 -4.49 12.38
N ASN A 29 3.18 -3.42 11.87
CA ASN A 29 2.52 -2.13 11.76
C ASN A 29 1.72 -2.11 10.47
N LYS A 30 0.42 -1.91 10.59
CA LYS A 30 -0.48 -1.69 9.47
C LYS A 30 -0.47 -0.20 9.14
N TYR A 31 0.41 0.17 8.22
CA TYR A 31 0.36 1.48 7.59
C TYR A 31 -0.65 1.46 6.45
N GLU A 32 -1.25 2.62 6.19
CA GLU A 32 -2.09 2.88 5.02
C GLU A 32 -1.74 4.24 4.44
N TYR A 33 -1.88 4.36 3.13
CA TYR A 33 -1.77 5.63 2.43
C TYR A 33 -3.09 6.40 2.56
N ASP A 34 -3.07 7.48 3.32
CA ASP A 34 -4.20 8.38 3.46
C ASP A 34 -4.32 9.25 2.20
N LYS A 35 -5.46 9.11 1.50
CA LYS A 35 -5.71 9.79 0.21
C LYS A 35 -5.94 11.30 0.35
N ASP A 36 -6.36 11.75 1.53
CA ASP A 36 -6.64 13.16 1.82
C ASP A 36 -5.38 13.86 2.33
N MET A 37 -4.60 13.19 3.19
CA MET A 37 -3.33 13.71 3.71
C MET A 37 -2.16 13.53 2.74
N GLU A 38 -2.31 12.66 1.73
CA GLU A 38 -1.24 12.27 0.80
C GLU A 38 0.01 11.72 1.51
N ALA A 39 -0.20 10.98 2.60
CA ALA A 39 0.86 10.49 3.47
C ALA A 39 0.56 9.09 3.98
N PHE A 40 1.61 8.33 4.30
CA PHE A 40 1.47 7.08 5.01
C PHE A 40 1.21 7.34 6.49
N ALA A 41 0.10 6.83 6.99
CA ALA A 41 -0.28 6.91 8.38
C ALA A 41 -0.27 5.50 8.99
N LEU A 42 0.14 5.40 10.26
CA LEU A 42 -0.06 4.18 11.02
C LEU A 42 -1.55 4.09 11.38
N ASP A 43 -2.29 3.22 10.72
CA ASP A 43 -3.68 2.90 11.10
C ASP A 43 -3.66 2.21 12.47
N ARG A 44 -2.90 1.12 12.58
CA ARG A 44 -2.74 0.41 13.87
C ARG A 44 -1.54 -0.53 13.91
N VAL A 45 -1.20 -0.96 15.12
CA VAL A 45 -0.36 -2.14 15.35
C VAL A 45 -1.25 -3.38 15.42
N LEU A 46 -0.89 -4.47 14.74
CA LEU A 46 -1.68 -5.71 14.79
C LEU A 46 -1.77 -6.24 16.23
N TYR A 47 -2.99 -6.56 16.67
CA TYR A 47 -3.25 -7.03 18.04
C TYR A 47 -2.55 -8.36 18.35
N SER A 48 -2.62 -9.30 17.42
CA SER A 48 -1.93 -10.60 17.51
C SER A 48 -0.46 -10.47 17.09
N PRO A 49 0.42 -11.40 17.51
CA PRO A 49 1.82 -11.47 17.08
C PRO A 49 1.96 -12.00 15.65
N PHE A 50 1.13 -11.51 14.73
CA PHE A 50 1.23 -11.79 13.31
C PHE A 50 2.00 -10.69 12.60
N HIS A 51 2.59 -11.03 11.48
CA HIS A 51 3.22 -10.10 10.56
C HIS A 51 2.69 -10.34 9.15
N TYR A 52 2.73 -9.33 8.30
CA TYR A 52 2.38 -9.50 6.89
C TYR A 52 3.38 -10.47 6.22
N PRO A 53 2.93 -11.55 5.56
CA PRO A 53 3.82 -12.57 4.99
C PRO A 53 4.46 -12.17 3.66
N GLY A 54 4.00 -11.07 3.06
CA GLY A 54 4.53 -10.47 1.83
C GLY A 54 4.35 -8.96 1.82
N GLU A 55 4.85 -8.31 0.77
CA GLU A 55 4.62 -6.89 0.52
C GLU A 55 3.13 -6.66 0.27
N TYR A 56 2.53 -5.74 1.03
CA TYR A 56 1.11 -5.42 0.93
C TYR A 56 0.92 -3.93 0.63
N GLY A 57 -0.08 -3.62 -0.18
CA GLY A 57 -0.42 -2.24 -0.51
C GLY A 57 -1.53 -2.16 -1.54
N LEU A 58 -1.52 -1.11 -2.35
CA LEU A 58 -2.58 -0.78 -3.29
C LEU A 58 -2.10 -0.73 -4.74
N ILE A 59 -3.04 -0.87 -5.67
CA ILE A 59 -2.84 -0.58 -7.09
C ILE A 59 -3.29 0.88 -7.32
N PRO A 60 -2.47 1.75 -7.94
CA PRO A 60 -2.89 3.10 -8.27
C PRO A 60 -4.12 3.13 -9.18
N GLN A 61 -4.97 4.17 -9.04
CA GLN A 61 -6.18 4.39 -9.84
C GLN A 61 -7.23 3.25 -9.77
N THR A 62 -7.25 2.49 -8.67
CA THR A 62 -8.33 1.54 -8.33
C THR A 62 -9.09 1.92 -7.06
#